data_AF-A0A3D1EZJ7-F1
#
_entry.id   AF-A0A3D1EZJ7-F1
#
_cell.length_a   1.000
_cell.length_b   1.000
_cell.length_c   1.000
_cell.angle_alpha   90.00
_cell.angle_beta   90.00
_cell.angle_gamma   90.00
#
_symmetry.space_group_name_H-M   'P 1'
#
loop_
_entity.id
_entity.type
_entity.pdbx_description
1 polymer ?
#
loop_
_entity_poly.entity_id
_entity_poly.type
_entity_poly.pdbx_seq_one_letter_code
_entity_poly.pdbx_strand_id
1 'polypeptide(L)'
;VVARFFAKEQQALDDLTSQLETVAASLTELEEEHNGDDGAFAELDKINKAAITARLKEIKSDPDAAEERKILKQWQKLNTQQTDLKKAIKQADSELDDLAYHQYPKLTEPDIKALVVDDKWLATLSAAIHSEMDRISQALTQRIKELAERYETPLPKLTQNVAELEAKVNQHLERMGFTWN
;
A
#
# COMPACT_ATOMS: atom_id res chain seq x y z
N VAL A 1 3.89 -26.35 2.77
CA VAL A 1 4.82 -26.92 3.78
C VAL A 1 5.15 -25.89 4.85
N VAL A 2 5.79 -24.77 4.49
CA VAL A 2 6.11 -23.67 5.42
C VAL A 2 4.89 -23.23 6.26
N ALA A 3 3.79 -22.83 5.61
CA ALA A 3 2.58 -22.38 6.32
C ALA A 3 1.99 -23.40 7.30
N ARG A 4 2.19 -24.71 7.08
CA ARG A 4 1.61 -25.78 7.91
C ARG A 4 2.55 -26.23 9.02
N PHE A 5 3.84 -26.32 8.76
CA PHE A 5 4.82 -26.91 9.68
C PHE A 5 5.77 -25.91 10.33
N PHE A 6 5.95 -24.74 9.72
CA PHE A 6 6.93 -23.73 10.12
C PHE A 6 6.30 -22.33 10.20
N ALA A 7 5.05 -22.26 10.67
CA ALA A 7 4.30 -21.01 10.77
C ALA A 7 4.94 -20.00 11.74
N LYS A 8 5.64 -20.48 12.78
CA LYS A 8 6.31 -19.60 13.76
C LYS A 8 7.55 -18.95 13.15
N GLU A 9 8.30 -19.72 12.38
CA GLU A 9 9.48 -19.28 11.67
C GLU A 9 9.10 -18.28 10.57
N GLN A 10 8.02 -18.57 9.82
CA GLN A 10 7.45 -17.60 8.88
C GLN A 10 7.01 -16.31 9.58
N GLN A 11 6.30 -16.41 10.71
CA GLN A 11 5.88 -15.22 11.47
C GLN A 11 7.08 -14.40 11.96
N ALA A 12 8.15 -15.04 12.41
CA ALA A 12 9.38 -14.34 12.82
C ALA A 12 10.04 -13.61 11.64
N LEU A 13 10.02 -14.19 10.44
CA LEU A 13 10.51 -13.56 9.22
C LEU A 13 9.62 -12.35 8.82
N ASP A 14 8.31 -12.50 8.94
CA ASP A 14 7.34 -11.43 8.66
C ASP A 14 7.52 -10.26 9.65
N ASP A 15 7.72 -10.56 10.94
CA ASP A 15 7.99 -9.55 11.98
C ASP A 15 9.30 -8.79 11.72
N LEU A 16 10.35 -9.47 11.28
CA LEU A 16 11.62 -8.84 10.89
C LEU A 16 11.45 -7.96 9.66
N THR A 17 10.65 -8.41 8.68
CA THR A 17 10.36 -7.66 7.45
C THR A 17 9.56 -6.40 7.76
N SER A 18 8.53 -6.49 8.61
CA SER A 18 7.76 -5.33 9.06
C SER A 18 8.61 -4.32 9.83
N GLN A 19 9.54 -4.80 10.67
CA GLN A 19 10.52 -3.93 11.34
C GLN A 19 11.46 -3.24 10.34
N LEU A 20 11.90 -3.95 9.30
CA LEU A 20 12.73 -3.38 8.24
C LEU A 20 12.00 -2.26 7.48
N GLU A 21 10.72 -2.48 7.14
CA GLU A 21 9.87 -1.48 6.50
C GLU A 21 9.70 -0.24 7.38
N THR A 22 9.47 -0.44 8.68
CA THR A 22 9.36 0.66 9.66
C THR A 22 10.66 1.47 9.73
N VAL A 23 11.82 0.81 9.85
CA VAL A 23 13.12 1.50 9.89
C VAL A 23 13.42 2.20 8.57
N ALA A 24 13.03 1.61 7.43
CA ALA A 24 13.18 2.25 6.12
C ALA A 24 12.33 3.51 6.01
N ALA A 25 11.07 3.47 6.46
CA ALA A 25 10.19 4.63 6.50
C ALA A 25 10.76 5.74 7.41
N SER A 26 11.23 5.40 8.61
CA SER A 26 11.87 6.37 9.51
C SER A 26 13.17 6.96 8.96
N LEU A 27 13.92 6.22 8.14
CA LEU A 27 15.08 6.76 7.44
C LEU A 27 14.66 7.79 6.39
N THR A 28 13.68 7.44 5.56
CA THR A 28 13.16 8.35 4.53
C THR A 28 12.57 9.61 5.15
N GLU A 29 11.77 9.49 6.20
CA GLU A 29 11.21 10.62 6.95
C GLU A 29 12.33 11.53 7.49
N LEU A 30 13.33 10.95 8.17
CA LEU A 30 14.46 11.72 8.71
C LEU A 30 15.23 12.44 7.61
N GLU A 31 15.46 11.78 6.47
CA GLU A 31 16.12 12.38 5.30
C GLU A 31 15.28 13.53 4.75
N GLU A 32 14.00 13.33 4.49
CA GLU A 32 13.11 14.37 3.94
C GLU A 32 12.97 15.59 4.87
N GLU A 33 12.85 15.40 6.17
CA GLU A 33 12.72 16.49 7.16
C GLU A 33 13.99 17.36 7.25
N HIS A 34 15.16 16.80 6.97
CA HIS A 34 16.45 17.45 7.21
C HIS A 34 17.32 17.65 5.95
N ASN A 35 16.76 17.49 4.76
CA ASN A 35 17.44 17.65 3.46
C ASN A 35 17.27 19.05 2.83
N GLY A 36 16.83 20.05 3.60
CA GLY A 36 16.78 21.46 3.17
C GLY A 36 18.12 22.18 3.31
N ASP A 37 18.21 23.41 2.78
CA ASP A 37 19.42 24.25 2.81
C ASP A 37 19.94 24.57 4.23
N ASP A 38 19.05 24.59 5.23
CA ASP A 38 19.39 24.75 6.65
C ASP A 38 19.32 23.40 7.44
N GLY A 39 19.20 22.29 6.72
CA GLY A 39 19.01 20.96 7.27
C GLY A 39 20.31 20.27 7.68
N ALA A 40 20.20 19.24 8.53
CA ALA A 40 21.37 18.50 9.02
C ALA A 40 22.15 17.76 7.92
N PHE A 41 21.57 17.61 6.72
CA PHE A 41 22.20 16.99 5.57
C PHE A 41 22.68 17.98 4.49
N ALA A 42 22.48 19.30 4.68
CA ALA A 42 22.76 20.33 3.67
C ALA A 42 24.21 20.31 3.15
N GLU A 43 25.16 20.04 4.03
CA GLU A 43 26.60 20.03 3.74
C GLU A 43 27.08 18.71 3.08
N LEU A 44 26.16 17.78 2.78
CA LEU A 44 26.49 16.48 2.20
C LEU A 44 26.12 16.42 0.71
N ASP A 45 27.09 16.09 -0.15
CA ASP A 45 26.83 15.79 -1.57
C ASP A 45 25.91 14.56 -1.74
N LYS A 46 26.02 13.58 -0.83
CA LYS A 46 25.17 12.37 -0.79
C LYS A 46 24.99 11.88 0.63
N ILE A 47 23.74 11.55 0.97
CA ILE A 47 23.41 10.90 2.24
C ILE A 47 23.84 9.44 2.17
N ASN A 48 24.99 9.13 2.78
CA ASN A 48 25.49 7.77 2.92
C ASN A 48 26.38 7.62 4.16
N LYS A 49 26.66 6.38 4.55
CA LYS A 49 27.43 6.06 5.75
C LYS A 49 28.81 6.71 5.78
N ALA A 50 29.50 6.82 4.65
CA ALA A 50 30.84 7.39 4.58
C ALA A 50 30.82 8.92 4.79
N ALA A 51 29.95 9.62 4.07
CA ALA A 51 29.77 11.07 4.17
C ALA A 51 29.36 11.49 5.58
N ILE A 52 28.37 10.80 6.16
CA ILE A 52 27.88 11.08 7.52
C ILE A 52 28.97 10.83 8.57
N THR A 53 29.76 9.77 8.41
CA THR A 53 30.88 9.49 9.33
C THR A 53 31.99 10.54 9.23
N ALA A 54 32.25 11.08 8.03
CA ALA A 54 33.21 12.17 7.83
C ALA A 54 32.70 13.46 8.51
N ARG A 55 31.46 13.86 8.22
CA ARG A 55 30.85 15.07 8.77
C ARG A 55 30.79 15.04 10.30
N LEU A 56 30.37 13.91 10.90
CA LEU A 56 30.38 13.73 12.36
C LEU A 56 31.76 13.90 13.01
N LYS A 57 32.86 13.65 12.29
CA LYS A 57 34.22 13.88 12.78
C LYS A 57 34.61 15.35 12.70
N GLU A 58 34.23 16.04 11.62
CA GLU A 58 34.49 17.45 11.40
C GLU A 58 33.79 18.30 12.47
N ILE A 59 32.50 18.08 12.69
CA ILE A 59 31.69 18.85 13.63
C ILE A 59 31.81 18.38 15.08
N LYS A 60 32.74 17.46 15.40
CA LYS A 60 32.78 16.78 16.71
C LYS A 60 32.92 17.75 17.89
N SER A 61 33.71 18.81 17.73
CA SER A 61 34.03 19.78 18.78
C SER A 61 33.30 21.11 18.62
N ASP A 62 32.40 21.21 17.64
CA ASP A 62 31.65 22.43 17.36
C ASP A 62 30.46 22.57 18.33
N PRO A 63 30.40 23.59 19.20
CA PRO A 63 29.26 23.77 20.10
C PRO A 63 27.93 23.98 19.37
N ASP A 64 27.96 24.64 18.21
CA ASP A 64 26.77 25.10 17.49
C ASP A 64 26.15 23.97 16.65
N ALA A 65 26.94 22.97 16.25
CA ALA A 65 26.48 21.80 15.48
C ALA A 65 25.86 20.67 16.34
N ALA A 66 25.35 20.98 17.54
CA ALA A 66 24.83 19.97 18.46
C ALA A 66 23.60 19.21 17.91
N GLU A 67 22.66 19.93 17.29
CA GLU A 67 21.47 19.31 16.71
C GLU A 67 21.82 18.53 15.43
N GLU A 68 22.69 19.06 14.56
CA GLU A 68 23.20 18.34 13.39
C GLU A 68 23.82 17.00 13.80
N ARG A 69 24.71 16.99 14.80
CA ARG A 69 25.30 15.75 15.33
C ARG A 69 24.26 14.73 15.80
N LYS A 70 23.16 15.20 16.41
CA LYS A 70 22.10 14.33 16.91
C LYS A 70 21.37 13.64 15.76
N ILE A 71 20.99 14.40 14.73
CA ILE A 71 20.33 13.88 13.53
C ILE A 71 21.24 12.92 12.76
N LEU A 72 22.51 13.28 12.54
CA LEU A 72 23.48 12.42 11.85
C LEU A 72 23.74 11.10 12.62
N LYS A 73 23.75 11.12 13.95
CA LYS A 73 23.85 9.90 14.78
C LYS A 73 22.57 9.07 14.73
N GLN A 74 21.40 9.70 14.71
CA GLN A 74 20.12 9.01 14.55
C GLN A 74 20.07 8.28 13.20
N TRP A 75 20.44 8.95 12.11
CA TRP A 75 20.58 8.34 10.80
C TRP A 75 21.55 7.15 10.84
N GLN A 76 22.73 7.32 11.45
CA GLN A 76 23.73 6.24 11.54
C GLN A 76 23.19 5.00 12.28
N LYS A 77 22.42 5.22 13.35
CA LYS A 77 21.76 4.16 14.11
C LYS A 77 20.73 3.44 13.25
N LEU A 78 19.82 4.17 12.61
CA LEU A 78 18.77 3.59 11.77
C LEU A 78 19.35 2.85 10.56
N ASN A 79 20.36 3.42 9.88
CA ASN A 79 21.03 2.76 8.76
C ASN A 79 21.77 1.47 9.19
N THR A 80 22.34 1.46 10.39
CA THR A 80 22.94 0.24 10.96
C THR A 80 21.88 -0.82 11.26
N GLN A 81 20.78 -0.42 11.92
CA GLN A 81 19.64 -1.30 12.18
C GLN A 81 19.05 -1.88 10.89
N GLN A 82 18.87 -1.07 9.84
CA GLN A 82 18.39 -1.51 8.54
C GLN A 82 19.31 -2.57 7.92
N THR A 83 20.63 -2.37 8.02
CA THR A 83 21.63 -3.31 7.51
C THR A 83 21.60 -4.63 8.28
N ASP A 84 21.47 -4.57 9.60
CA ASP A 84 21.45 -5.77 10.45
C ASP A 84 20.15 -6.54 10.30
N LEU A 85 19.00 -5.86 10.17
CA LEU A 85 17.71 -6.47 9.85
C LEU A 85 17.75 -7.19 8.49
N LYS A 86 18.31 -6.55 7.44
CA LYS A 86 18.48 -7.20 6.13
C LYS A 86 19.30 -8.48 6.21
N LYS A 87 20.35 -8.51 7.04
CA LYS A 87 21.15 -9.72 7.27
C LYS A 87 20.36 -10.78 8.04
N ALA A 88 19.64 -10.37 9.09
CA ALA A 88 18.81 -11.27 9.89
C ALA A 88 17.71 -11.93 9.05
N ILE A 89 17.02 -11.14 8.21
CA ILE A 89 16.01 -11.63 7.26
C ILE A 89 16.63 -12.67 6.32
N LYS A 90 17.77 -12.34 5.69
CA LYS A 90 18.44 -13.28 4.78
C LYS A 90 18.84 -14.59 5.47
N GLN A 91 19.30 -14.51 6.71
CA GLN A 91 19.68 -15.69 7.49
C GLN A 91 18.45 -16.53 7.85
N ALA A 92 17.40 -15.90 8.39
CA ALA A 92 16.16 -16.56 8.76
C ALA A 92 15.44 -17.19 7.55
N ASP A 93 15.46 -16.53 6.39
CA ASP A 93 14.93 -17.03 5.13
C ASP A 93 15.68 -18.30 4.68
N SER A 94 17.01 -18.26 4.69
CA SER A 94 17.84 -19.45 4.37
C SER A 94 17.61 -20.61 5.34
N GLU A 95 17.47 -20.32 6.64
CA GLU A 95 17.19 -21.34 7.66
C GLU A 95 15.80 -21.95 7.47
N LEU A 96 14.80 -21.13 7.15
CA LEU A 96 13.44 -21.58 6.87
C LEU A 96 13.38 -22.45 5.61
N ASP A 97 14.13 -22.08 4.57
CA ASP A 97 14.27 -22.87 3.35
C ASP A 97 14.92 -24.23 3.63
N ASP A 98 15.99 -24.27 4.42
CA ASP A 98 16.65 -25.53 4.82
C ASP A 98 15.70 -26.42 5.65
N LEU A 99 14.96 -25.83 6.60
CA LEU A 99 13.94 -26.54 7.38
C LEU A 99 12.85 -27.13 6.48
N ALA A 100 12.34 -26.34 5.53
CA ALA A 100 11.34 -26.78 4.58
C ALA A 100 11.88 -27.90 3.68
N TYR A 101 13.11 -27.77 3.19
CA TYR A 101 13.79 -28.79 2.38
C TYR A 101 13.89 -30.12 3.13
N HIS A 102 14.36 -30.09 4.37
CA HIS A 102 14.49 -31.27 5.21
C HIS A 102 13.16 -31.85 5.70
N GLN A 103 12.06 -31.11 5.57
CA GLN A 103 10.74 -31.62 5.90
C GLN A 103 10.16 -32.50 4.78
N TYR A 104 10.49 -32.28 3.51
CA TYR A 104 9.92 -33.04 2.40
C TYR A 104 10.09 -34.56 2.51
N PRO A 105 11.28 -35.11 2.84
CA PRO A 105 11.45 -36.55 3.01
C PRO A 105 10.67 -37.15 4.20
N LYS A 106 10.21 -36.32 5.13
CA LYS A 106 9.49 -36.73 6.34
C LYS A 106 7.97 -36.71 6.16
N LEU A 107 7.47 -36.19 5.04
CA LEU A 107 6.03 -36.08 4.80
C LEU A 107 5.40 -37.46 4.61
N THR A 108 4.31 -37.70 5.33
CA THR A 108 3.51 -38.92 5.17
C THR A 108 2.45 -38.74 4.07
N GLU A 109 1.85 -39.83 3.58
CA GLU A 109 0.75 -39.74 2.61
C GLU A 109 -0.43 -38.87 3.10
N PRO A 110 -0.89 -38.97 4.36
CA PRO A 110 -1.88 -38.03 4.91
C PRO A 110 -1.43 -36.56 4.84
N ASP A 111 -0.17 -36.27 5.18
CA ASP A 111 0.36 -34.91 5.12
C ASP A 111 0.36 -34.37 3.69
N ILE A 112 0.77 -35.21 2.73
CA ILE A 112 0.77 -34.85 1.30
C ILE A 112 -0.66 -34.58 0.81
N LYS A 113 -1.63 -35.42 1.19
CA LYS A 113 -3.04 -35.20 0.84
C LYS A 113 -3.56 -33.88 1.39
N ALA A 114 -3.30 -33.57 2.66
CA ALA A 114 -3.71 -32.32 3.26
C ALA A 114 -3.06 -31.10 2.57
N LEU A 115 -1.76 -31.17 2.26
CA LEU A 115 -1.03 -30.09 1.57
C LEU A 115 -1.55 -29.83 0.15
N VAL A 116 -1.89 -30.88 -0.60
CA VAL A 116 -2.29 -30.74 -2.01
C VAL A 116 -3.78 -30.46 -2.15
N VAL A 117 -4.62 -31.24 -1.46
CA VAL A 117 -6.07 -31.15 -1.59
C VAL A 117 -6.60 -29.96 -0.81
N ASP A 118 -6.33 -29.90 0.49
CA ASP A 118 -6.93 -28.89 1.36
C ASP A 118 -6.23 -27.54 1.20
N ASP A 119 -4.92 -27.51 1.45
CA ASP A 119 -4.17 -26.26 1.55
C ASP A 119 -3.94 -25.60 0.18
N LYS A 120 -3.89 -26.36 -0.91
CA LYS A 120 -3.63 -25.83 -2.25
C LYS A 120 -4.89 -25.77 -3.11
N TRP A 121 -5.50 -26.91 -3.42
CA TRP A 121 -6.60 -26.96 -4.39
C TRP A 121 -7.90 -26.37 -3.85
N LEU A 122 -8.37 -26.83 -2.69
CA LEU A 122 -9.60 -26.31 -2.08
C LEU A 122 -9.45 -24.84 -1.70
N ALA A 123 -8.30 -24.43 -1.16
CA ALA A 123 -8.01 -23.02 -0.90
C ALA A 123 -8.10 -22.16 -2.18
N THR A 124 -7.48 -22.60 -3.29
CA THR A 124 -7.53 -21.86 -4.57
C THR A 124 -8.94 -21.82 -5.15
N LEU A 125 -9.66 -22.94 -5.16
CA LEU A 125 -11.03 -23.01 -5.66
C LEU A 125 -11.97 -22.13 -4.83
N SER A 126 -11.83 -22.16 -3.51
CA SER A 126 -12.59 -21.30 -2.62
C SER A 126 -12.34 -19.83 -2.94
N ALA A 127 -11.07 -19.40 -3.03
CA ALA A 127 -10.72 -18.02 -3.36
C ALA A 127 -11.29 -17.59 -4.72
N ALA A 128 -11.22 -18.46 -5.74
CA ALA A 128 -11.76 -18.18 -7.06
C ALA A 128 -13.30 -18.03 -7.05
N ILE A 129 -14.01 -18.90 -6.32
CA ILE A 129 -15.46 -18.83 -6.18
C ILE A 129 -15.87 -17.54 -5.47
N HIS A 130 -15.19 -17.16 -4.38
CA HIS A 130 -15.49 -15.92 -3.66
C HIS A 130 -15.23 -14.69 -4.54
N SER A 131 -14.11 -14.66 -5.26
CA SER A 131 -13.80 -13.57 -6.19
C SER A 131 -14.85 -13.44 -7.30
N GLU A 132 -15.37 -14.55 -7.82
CA GLU A 132 -16.42 -14.54 -8.83
C GLU A 132 -17.77 -14.05 -8.25
N MET A 133 -18.10 -14.45 -7.02
CA MET A 133 -19.29 -13.93 -6.32
C MET A 133 -19.19 -12.42 -6.11
N ASP A 134 -18.02 -11.90 -5.71
CA ASP A 134 -17.80 -10.46 -5.54
C ASP A 134 -17.93 -9.72 -6.87
N ARG A 135 -17.36 -10.28 -7.94
CA ARG A 135 -17.46 -9.72 -9.30
C ARG A 135 -18.91 -9.61 -9.76
N ILE A 136 -19.70 -10.66 -9.58
CA ILE A 136 -21.13 -10.68 -9.93
C ILE A 136 -21.90 -9.66 -9.08
N SER A 137 -21.64 -9.63 -7.77
CA SER A 137 -22.26 -8.67 -6.84
C SER A 137 -21.99 -7.21 -7.25
N GLN A 138 -20.75 -6.89 -7.61
CA GLN A 138 -20.37 -5.56 -8.10
C GLN A 138 -21.03 -5.23 -9.44
N ALA A 139 -21.04 -6.17 -10.39
CA ALA A 139 -21.70 -5.98 -11.68
C ALA A 139 -23.21 -5.73 -11.53
N LEU A 140 -23.88 -6.46 -10.63
CA LEU A 140 -25.29 -6.25 -10.33
C LEU A 140 -25.53 -4.89 -9.67
N THR A 141 -24.67 -4.50 -8.72
CA THR A 141 -24.75 -3.18 -8.06
C THR A 141 -24.62 -2.05 -9.07
N GLN A 142 -23.64 -2.14 -9.97
CA GLN A 142 -23.45 -1.18 -11.05
C GLN A 142 -24.68 -1.14 -11.97
N ARG A 143 -25.25 -2.29 -12.32
CA ARG A 143 -26.44 -2.35 -13.17
C ARG A 143 -27.67 -1.74 -12.50
N ILE A 144 -27.85 -1.95 -11.21
CA ILE A 144 -28.93 -1.33 -10.43
C ILE A 144 -28.75 0.19 -10.40
N LYS A 145 -27.53 0.67 -10.19
CA LYS A 145 -27.21 2.10 -10.22
C LYS A 145 -27.53 2.71 -11.59
N GLU A 146 -27.07 2.09 -12.68
CA GLU A 146 -27.39 2.53 -14.05
C GLU A 146 -28.89 2.60 -14.31
N LEU A 147 -29.65 1.60 -13.84
CA LEU A 147 -31.11 1.59 -13.96
C LEU A 147 -31.74 2.70 -13.12
N ALA A 148 -31.30 2.89 -11.88
CA ALA A 148 -31.80 3.95 -11.02
C ALA A 148 -31.57 5.32 -11.67
N GLU A 149 -30.37 5.62 -12.14
CA GLU A 149 -30.04 6.87 -12.85
C GLU A 149 -30.87 7.05 -14.12
N ARG A 150 -31.00 6.00 -14.95
CA ARG A 150 -31.76 6.06 -16.20
C ARG A 150 -33.25 6.32 -15.97
N TYR A 151 -33.82 5.75 -14.90
CA TYR A 151 -35.24 5.86 -14.59
C TYR A 151 -35.55 6.90 -13.50
N GLU A 152 -34.55 7.62 -12.99
CA GLU A 152 -34.70 8.69 -12.00
C GLU A 152 -35.60 9.81 -12.52
N THR A 153 -35.44 10.17 -13.80
CA THR A 153 -36.37 11.08 -14.48
C THR A 153 -36.94 10.42 -15.74
N PRO A 154 -38.09 9.74 -15.63
CA PRO A 154 -38.71 9.08 -16.77
C PRO A 154 -38.97 10.07 -17.91
N LEU A 155 -38.77 9.62 -19.16
CA LEU A 155 -38.98 10.43 -20.37
C LEU A 155 -40.30 11.21 -20.36
N PRO A 156 -41.46 10.65 -19.93
CA PRO A 156 -42.71 11.42 -19.86
C PRO A 156 -42.64 12.65 -18.95
N LYS A 157 -41.91 12.56 -17.82
CA LYS A 157 -41.74 13.67 -16.88
C LYS A 157 -40.82 14.75 -17.45
N LEU A 158 -39.78 14.35 -18.17
CA LEU A 158 -38.94 15.29 -18.94
C LEU A 158 -39.76 15.99 -20.04
N THR A 159 -40.59 15.26 -20.78
CA THR A 159 -41.48 15.84 -21.81
C THR A 159 -42.47 16.83 -21.21
N GLN A 160 -43.08 16.50 -20.06
CA GLN A 160 -43.97 17.42 -19.36
C GLN A 160 -43.21 18.69 -18.91
N ASN A 161 -42.04 18.54 -18.29
CA ASN A 161 -41.24 19.68 -17.86
C ASN A 161 -40.83 20.57 -19.05
N VAL A 162 -40.45 19.97 -20.19
CA VAL A 162 -40.13 20.71 -21.42
C VAL A 162 -41.36 21.47 -21.92
N ALA A 163 -42.54 20.84 -21.99
CA ALA A 163 -43.76 21.52 -22.42
C ALA A 163 -44.16 22.68 -21.48
N GLU A 164 -43.99 22.51 -20.16
CA GLU A 164 -44.25 23.55 -19.18
C GLU A 164 -43.27 24.74 -19.30
N LEU A 165 -41.98 24.45 -19.52
CA LEU A 165 -40.97 25.48 -19.73
C LEU A 165 -41.15 26.19 -21.08
N GLU A 166 -41.49 25.45 -22.14
CA GLU A 166 -41.78 25.98 -23.47
C GLU A 166 -42.99 26.92 -23.42
N ALA A 167 -44.07 26.54 -22.74
CA ALA A 167 -45.22 27.41 -22.54
C ALA A 167 -44.86 28.72 -21.82
N LYS A 168 -44.01 28.66 -20.80
CA LYS A 168 -43.52 29.86 -20.09
C LYS A 168 -42.67 30.74 -21.00
N VAL A 169 -41.75 30.16 -21.78
CA VAL A 169 -40.91 30.90 -22.73
C VAL A 169 -41.79 31.57 -23.79
N ASN A 170 -42.75 30.85 -24.37
CA ASN A 170 -43.69 31.41 -25.35
C ASN A 170 -44.47 32.58 -24.76
N GLN A 171 -44.98 32.45 -23.53
CA GLN A 171 -45.65 33.56 -22.85
C GLN A 171 -44.72 34.76 -22.62
N HIS A 172 -43.45 34.54 -22.28
CA HIS A 172 -42.48 35.62 -22.13
C HIS A 172 -42.14 36.29 -23.48
N LEU A 173 -42.00 35.52 -24.56
CA LEU A 173 -41.76 36.02 -25.91
C LEU A 173 -42.94 36.86 -26.41
N GLU A 174 -44.17 36.42 -26.19
CA GLU A 174 -45.38 37.19 -26.51
C GLU A 174 -45.41 38.53 -25.75
N ARG A 175 -45.05 38.54 -24.46
CA ARG A 175 -44.95 39.77 -23.66
C ARG A 175 -43.86 40.71 -24.17
N MET A 176 -42.83 40.19 -24.82
CA MET A 176 -41.78 40.97 -25.48
C MET A 176 -42.16 41.41 -26.90
N GLY A 177 -43.36 41.05 -27.38
CA GLY A 177 -43.88 41.48 -28.69
C GLY A 177 -43.54 40.55 -29.86
N PHE A 178 -43.00 39.36 -29.60
CA PHE A 178 -42.79 38.33 -30.63
C PHE A 178 -44.05 37.48 -30.79
N THR A 179 -44.59 37.40 -32.01
CA THR A 179 -45.73 36.54 -32.36
C THR A 179 -45.26 35.37 -33.24
N TRP A 180 -45.53 34.14 -32.81
CA TRP A 180 -45.28 32.94 -33.62
C TRP A 180 -46.53 32.60 -34.45
N ASN A 181 -46.36 32.29 -35.74
CA ASN A 181 -47.35 31.65 -36.60
C ASN A 181 -47.19 30.13 -36.53
#